data_AF-A0A2V8U323-F1
#
_entry.id   AF-A0A2V8U323-F1
#
_cell.length_a   1.000
_cell.length_b   1.000
_cell.length_c   1.000
_cell.angle_alpha   90.00
_cell.angle_beta   90.00
_cell.angle_gamma   90.00
#
_symmetry.space_group_name_H-M   'P 1'
#
loop_
_entity.id
_entity.type
_entity.pdbx_description
1 polymer ?
#
loop_
_entity_poly.entity_id
_entity_poly.type
_entity_poly.pdbx_seq_one_letter_code
_entity_poly.pdbx_strand_id
1 'polypeptide(L)'
;MLRNALVFEELKDDIETGDIHLLRGVPRAWLADGKQIRVERLPTYFGELSMQVAGKSDEIRAVIDAPLRNPYRRLLLNVRRPVKRVTVNGKDHPDCDFETGVVRLAAGAKKYTVEVRY
;
A
#
# COMPACT_ATOMS: atom_id res chain seq x y z
N MET A 1 16.00 -4.42 -6.93
CA MET A 1 15.89 -5.26 -5.70
C MET A 1 14.43 -5.48 -5.34
N LEU A 2 14.08 -6.65 -4.78
CA LEU A 2 12.70 -7.04 -4.43
C LEU A 2 12.06 -6.12 -3.37
N ARG A 3 12.84 -5.62 -2.41
CA ARG A 3 12.36 -4.67 -1.37
C ARG A 3 11.62 -3.50 -2.01
N ASN A 4 12.26 -2.80 -2.93
CA ASN A 4 11.71 -1.59 -3.55
C ASN A 4 10.48 -1.87 -4.45
N ALA A 5 10.27 -3.12 -4.85
CA ALA A 5 9.03 -3.49 -5.52
C ALA A 5 7.85 -3.54 -4.53
N LEU A 6 8.09 -4.00 -3.30
CA LEU A 6 7.09 -4.17 -2.25
C LEU A 6 6.89 -2.91 -1.42
N VAL A 7 7.99 -2.27 -0.99
CA VAL A 7 8.01 -1.07 -0.15
C VAL A 7 9.16 -0.18 -0.62
N PHE A 8 8.83 1.04 -1.01
CA PHE A 8 9.78 2.04 -1.45
C PHE A 8 9.51 3.35 -0.70
N GLU A 9 10.53 3.87 -0.03
CA GLU A 9 10.50 5.15 0.68
C GLU A 9 10.99 6.23 -0.29
N GLU A 10 10.15 7.24 -0.52
CA GLU A 10 10.48 8.31 -1.45
C GLU A 10 11.47 9.29 -0.82
N LEU A 11 12.54 9.54 -1.57
CA LEU A 11 13.55 10.53 -1.24
C LEU A 11 13.45 11.72 -2.21
N LYS A 12 13.69 12.91 -1.69
CA LYS A 12 13.95 14.12 -2.46
C LYS A 12 15.21 14.78 -1.90
N ASP A 13 16.20 15.00 -2.76
CA ASP A 13 17.50 15.57 -2.37
C ASP A 13 18.13 14.80 -1.20
N ASP A 14 18.10 13.46 -1.27
CA ASP A 14 18.54 12.51 -0.23
C ASP A 14 17.83 12.61 1.13
N ILE A 15 16.66 13.27 1.16
CA ILE A 15 15.84 13.45 2.36
C ILE A 15 14.50 12.74 2.18
N GLU A 16 14.07 12.02 3.21
CA GLU A 16 12.77 11.33 3.28
C GLU A 16 11.60 12.30 3.13
N THR A 17 10.74 12.09 2.12
CA THR A 17 9.56 12.96 1.89
C THR A 17 8.40 12.60 2.82
N GLY A 18 8.43 11.42 3.43
CA GLY A 18 7.32 10.85 4.17
C GLY A 18 6.33 10.05 3.31
N ASP A 19 6.53 9.97 2.00
CA ASP A 19 5.70 9.15 1.11
C ASP A 19 6.28 7.74 1.02
N ILE A 20 5.48 6.74 1.44
CA ILE A 20 5.87 5.33 1.40
C ILE A 20 5.02 4.63 0.33
N HIS A 21 5.65 4.16 -0.73
CA HIS A 21 4.98 3.41 -1.79
C HIS A 21 4.92 1.92 -1.46
N LEU A 22 3.72 1.35 -1.50
CA LEU A 22 3.46 -0.07 -1.35
C LEU A 22 3.12 -0.68 -2.71
N LEU A 23 3.69 -1.85 -3.00
CA LEU A 23 3.48 -2.65 -4.22
C LEU A 23 3.84 -1.95 -5.55
N ARG A 24 4.61 -0.86 -5.52
CA ARG A 24 4.95 -0.03 -6.70
C ARG A 24 5.56 -0.84 -7.85
N GLY A 25 6.28 -1.92 -7.55
CA GLY A 25 6.93 -2.78 -8.54
C GLY A 25 6.37 -4.21 -8.61
N VAL A 26 5.28 -4.51 -7.91
CA VAL A 26 4.74 -5.89 -7.82
C VAL A 26 4.05 -6.29 -9.14
N PRO A 27 4.38 -7.45 -9.72
CA PRO A 27 3.64 -8.00 -10.86
C PRO A 27 2.21 -8.39 -10.48
N ARG A 28 1.23 -8.12 -11.36
CA ARG A 28 -0.19 -8.49 -11.12
C ARG A 28 -0.36 -9.99 -10.85
N ALA A 29 0.42 -10.85 -11.50
CA ALA A 29 0.36 -12.30 -11.35
C ALA A 29 0.73 -12.81 -9.94
N TRP A 30 1.30 -11.97 -9.07
CA TRP A 30 1.58 -12.30 -7.66
C TRP A 30 0.35 -12.13 -6.77
N LEU A 31 -0.67 -11.44 -7.25
CA LEU A 31 -1.96 -11.22 -6.59
C LEU A 31 -3.11 -11.84 -7.40
N ALA A 32 -2.82 -12.89 -8.17
CA ALA A 32 -3.87 -13.71 -8.79
C ALA A 32 -4.65 -14.50 -7.72
N ASP A 33 -5.83 -14.98 -8.06
CA ASP A 33 -6.71 -15.75 -7.16
C ASP A 33 -5.96 -16.84 -6.40
N GLY A 34 -6.13 -16.87 -5.08
CA GLY A 34 -5.47 -17.82 -4.18
C GLY A 34 -4.02 -17.44 -3.82
N LYS A 35 -3.45 -16.36 -4.38
CA LYS A 35 -2.13 -15.87 -4.01
C LYS A 35 -2.22 -14.72 -3.02
N GLN A 36 -1.18 -14.64 -2.18
CA GLN A 36 -1.02 -13.58 -1.21
C GLN A 36 0.43 -13.12 -1.14
N ILE A 37 0.61 -11.84 -0.85
CA ILE A 37 1.88 -11.25 -0.45
C ILE A 37 1.81 -11.00 1.04
N ARG A 38 2.87 -11.37 1.77
CA ARG A 38 3.01 -11.09 3.19
C ARG A 38 4.41 -10.53 3.44
N VAL A 39 4.44 -9.39 4.11
CA VAL A 39 5.63 -8.69 4.59
C VAL A 39 5.46 -8.50 6.08
N GLU A 40 6.41 -8.98 6.87
CA GLU A 40 6.36 -8.89 8.33
C GLU A 40 7.58 -8.16 8.85
N ARG A 41 7.37 -7.20 9.75
CA ARG A 41 8.41 -6.43 10.47
C ARG A 41 9.50 -5.89 9.53
N LEU A 42 9.11 -5.35 8.37
CA LEU A 42 10.07 -4.77 7.44
C LEU A 42 10.61 -3.46 8.03
N PRO A 43 11.93 -3.34 8.24
CA PRO A 43 12.51 -2.08 8.70
C PRO A 43 12.40 -1.00 7.61
N THR A 44 11.85 0.14 8.00
CA THR A 44 11.80 1.39 7.24
C THR A 44 12.42 2.50 8.10
N TYR A 45 12.75 3.65 7.51
CA TYR A 45 13.08 4.88 8.20
C TYR A 45 11.97 5.28 9.19
N PHE A 46 10.71 5.03 8.84
CA PHE A 46 9.54 5.39 9.63
C PHE A 46 9.23 4.41 10.78
N GLY A 47 9.90 3.25 10.83
CA GLY A 47 9.63 2.18 11.79
C GLY A 47 9.38 0.84 11.09
N GLU A 48 8.94 -0.17 11.83
CA GLU A 48 8.58 -1.45 11.22
C GLU A 48 7.24 -1.33 10.48
N LEU A 49 7.19 -1.83 9.24
CA LEU A 49 5.98 -1.93 8.44
C LEU A 49 5.67 -3.41 8.20
N SER A 50 4.41 -3.81 8.43
CA SER A 50 3.91 -5.13 8.04
C SER A 50 2.73 -4.96 7.11
N MET A 51 2.59 -5.84 6.12
CA MET A 51 1.40 -5.89 5.28
C MET A 51 1.08 -7.30 4.81
N GLN A 52 -0.22 -7.56 4.67
CA GLN A 52 -0.74 -8.72 3.97
C GLN A 52 -1.66 -8.24 2.86
N VAL A 53 -1.45 -8.75 1.64
CA VAL A 53 -2.24 -8.39 0.47
C VAL A 53 -2.69 -9.65 -0.22
N ALA A 54 -4.01 -9.83 -0.34
CA ALA A 54 -4.62 -10.91 -1.09
C ALA A 54 -5.36 -10.32 -2.29
N GLY A 55 -5.24 -10.97 -3.44
CA GLY A 55 -5.93 -10.57 -4.66
C GLY A 55 -6.90 -11.63 -5.16
N LYS A 56 -7.92 -11.15 -5.86
CA LYS A 56 -8.89 -11.90 -6.64
C LYS A 56 -9.08 -11.23 -8.00
N SER A 57 -9.82 -11.88 -8.89
CA SER A 57 -10.09 -11.43 -10.25
C SER A 57 -10.66 -10.01 -10.35
N ASP A 58 -11.48 -9.59 -9.39
CA ASP A 58 -12.21 -8.31 -9.33
C ASP A 58 -11.92 -7.44 -8.08
N GLU A 59 -11.14 -7.92 -7.11
CA GLU A 59 -10.78 -7.16 -5.91
C GLU A 59 -9.38 -7.46 -5.34
N ILE A 60 -8.79 -6.49 -4.65
CA ILE A 60 -7.71 -6.75 -3.67
C ILE A 60 -8.16 -6.35 -2.27
N ARG A 61 -7.63 -7.07 -1.28
CA ARG A 61 -7.70 -6.73 0.14
C ARG A 61 -6.30 -6.60 0.71
N ALA A 62 -5.97 -5.43 1.25
CA ALA A 62 -4.72 -5.15 1.92
C ALA A 62 -4.95 -4.84 3.39
N VAL A 63 -4.16 -5.47 4.26
CA VAL A 63 -4.08 -5.13 5.68
C VAL A 63 -2.68 -4.65 5.94
N ILE A 64 -2.54 -3.42 6.42
CA ILE A 64 -1.26 -2.74 6.60
C ILE A 64 -1.16 -2.29 8.05
N ASP A 65 -0.14 -2.76 8.75
CA ASP A 65 0.26 -2.22 10.06
C ASP A 65 1.29 -1.12 9.79
N ALA A 66 0.92 0.12 10.09
CA ALA A 66 1.66 1.31 9.73
C ALA A 66 2.89 1.50 10.61
N PRO A 67 3.98 2.08 10.06
CA PRO A 67 5.18 2.34 10.84
C PRO A 67 4.94 3.46 11.86
N LEU A 68 5.50 3.33 13.06
CA LEU A 68 5.19 4.19 14.21
C LEU A 68 6.40 4.93 14.81
N ARG A 69 7.62 4.70 14.33
CA ARG A 69 8.84 5.25 14.94
C ARG A 69 9.05 6.72 14.58
N ASN A 70 9.06 7.03 13.29
CA ASN A 70 9.17 8.40 12.78
C ASN A 70 7.88 8.76 12.01
N PRO A 71 7.46 10.04 12.01
CA PRO A 71 6.28 10.47 11.28
C PRO A 71 6.49 10.27 9.78
N TYR A 72 5.52 9.63 9.12
CA TYR A 72 5.39 9.58 7.67
C TYR A 72 4.22 10.46 7.24
N ARG A 73 4.16 10.84 5.96
CA ARG A 73 3.09 11.66 5.39
C ARG A 73 1.90 10.81 4.96
N ARG A 74 2.16 9.79 4.15
CA ARG A 74 1.12 8.89 3.61
C ARG A 74 1.70 7.58 3.10
N LEU A 75 0.84 6.57 3.03
CA LEU A 75 1.10 5.34 2.28
C LEU A 75 0.44 5.46 0.90
N LEU A 76 1.14 5.07 -0.15
CA LEU A 76 0.61 4.98 -1.52
C LEU A 76 0.51 3.51 -1.92
N LEU A 77 -0.68 2.94 -1.85
CA LEU A 77 -0.94 1.56 -2.26
C LEU A 77 -1.17 1.51 -3.78
N ASN A 78 -0.25 0.86 -4.51
CA ASN A 78 -0.26 0.81 -5.96
C ASN A 78 -0.91 -0.50 -6.43
N VAL A 79 -2.16 -0.44 -6.89
CA VAL A 79 -2.88 -1.59 -7.47
C VAL A 79 -2.52 -1.79 -8.95
N ARG A 80 -2.02 -0.74 -9.61
CA ARG A 80 -1.52 -0.73 -10.99
C ARG A 80 -2.54 -1.22 -12.01
N ARG A 81 -3.82 -0.85 -11.83
CA ARG A 81 -4.93 -1.04 -12.79
C ARG A 81 -6.07 -0.08 -12.43
N PRO A 82 -6.97 0.24 -13.38
CA PRO A 82 -8.14 1.05 -13.08
C PRO A 82 -8.96 0.45 -11.94
N VAL A 83 -9.52 1.33 -11.10
CA VAL A 83 -10.27 1.01 -9.89
C VAL A 83 -11.70 1.54 -10.06
N LYS A 84 -12.68 0.84 -9.48
CA LYS A 84 -14.09 1.23 -9.43
C LYS A 84 -14.49 1.75 -8.06
N ARG A 85 -13.97 1.16 -6.98
CA ARG A 85 -14.30 1.54 -5.60
C ARG A 85 -13.15 1.24 -4.65
N VAL A 86 -12.98 2.10 -3.66
CA VAL A 86 -12.04 1.90 -2.56
C VAL A 86 -12.77 2.10 -1.24
N THR A 87 -12.54 1.20 -0.28
CA THR A 87 -12.86 1.43 1.12
C THR A 87 -11.60 1.33 1.97
N VAL A 88 -11.55 2.15 3.03
CA VAL A 88 -10.48 2.14 4.03
C VAL A 88 -11.13 2.05 5.40
N ASN A 89 -10.76 1.03 6.16
CA ASN A 89 -11.34 0.73 7.48
C ASN A 89 -12.88 0.70 7.46
N GLY A 90 -13.45 0.13 6.39
CA GLY A 90 -14.89 -0.03 6.21
C GLY A 90 -15.64 1.22 5.71
N LYS A 91 -14.95 2.34 5.45
CA LYS A 91 -15.55 3.58 4.94
C LYS A 91 -15.14 3.84 3.50
N ASP A 92 -16.03 4.43 2.70
CA ASP A 92 -15.69 4.86 1.34
C ASP A 92 -14.52 5.86 1.37
N HIS A 93 -13.60 5.68 0.42
CA HIS A 93 -12.34 6.42 0.39
C HIS A 93 -12.10 7.03 -0.99
N PRO A 94 -12.36 8.34 -1.19
CA PRO A 94 -12.26 8.97 -2.50
C PRO A 94 -10.83 9.39 -2.89
N ASP A 95 -9.86 9.42 -1.96
CA ASP A 95 -8.48 9.78 -2.27
C ASP A 95 -7.74 8.61 -2.94
N CYS A 96 -8.05 8.45 -4.22
CA CYS A 96 -7.51 7.45 -5.13
C CYS A 96 -7.37 8.08 -6.52
N ASP A 97 -6.30 7.75 -7.21
CA ASP A 97 -6.28 7.86 -8.67
C ASP A 97 -6.95 6.60 -9.25
N PHE A 98 -8.19 6.75 -9.72
CA PHE A 98 -9.01 5.65 -10.20
C PHE A 98 -8.56 5.12 -11.57
N GLU A 99 -7.76 5.86 -12.34
CA GLU A 99 -7.24 5.40 -13.62
C GLU A 99 -5.98 4.55 -13.42
N THR A 100 -5.06 5.01 -12.58
CA THR A 100 -3.78 4.31 -12.34
C THR A 100 -3.85 3.29 -11.19
N GLY A 101 -4.85 3.43 -10.30
CA GLY A 101 -5.05 2.58 -9.13
C GLY A 101 -4.10 2.89 -7.98
N VAL A 102 -3.81 4.18 -7.75
CA VAL A 102 -2.99 4.63 -6.61
C VAL A 102 -3.90 5.12 -5.50
N VAL A 103 -4.06 4.31 -4.45
CA VAL A 103 -4.82 4.67 -3.25
C VAL A 103 -3.91 5.41 -2.27
N ARG A 104 -4.31 6.59 -1.81
CA ARG A 104 -3.52 7.41 -0.87
C ARG A 104 -4.11 7.30 0.53
N LEU A 105 -3.30 6.86 1.49
CA LEU A 105 -3.69 6.70 2.88
C LEU A 105 -2.91 7.73 3.71
N ALA A 106 -3.57 8.81 4.14
CA ALA A 106 -2.96 9.80 5.03
C ALA A 106 -2.51 9.14 6.34
N ALA A 107 -1.39 9.58 6.90
CA ALA A 107 -0.92 9.12 8.20
C ALA A 107 -1.95 9.39 9.30
N GLY A 108 -1.93 8.55 10.35
CA GLY A 108 -2.74 8.76 11.56
C GLY A 108 -3.40 7.51 12.11
N ALA A 109 -3.57 6.45 11.31
CA ALA A 109 -4.04 5.16 11.82
C ALA A 109 -2.85 4.21 12.03
N LYS A 110 -2.89 3.44 13.12
CA LYS A 110 -1.91 2.36 13.35
C LYS A 110 -2.07 1.20 12.36
N LYS A 111 -3.27 1.05 11.81
CA LYS A 111 -3.65 -0.04 10.92
C LYS A 111 -4.64 0.44 9.86
N TYR A 112 -4.45 -0.05 8.64
CA TYR A 112 -5.34 0.17 7.52
C TYR A 112 -5.82 -1.17 6.98
N THR A 113 -7.13 -1.34 6.85
CA THR A 113 -7.76 -2.39 6.04
C THR A 113 -8.30 -1.72 4.79
N VAL A 114 -7.71 -2.01 3.64
CA VAL A 114 -8.06 -1.41 2.36
C VAL A 114 -8.68 -2.48 1.47
N GLU A 115 -9.86 -2.21 0.93
CA GLU A 115 -10.50 -3.05 -0.07
C GLU A 115 -10.65 -2.22 -1.34
N VAL A 116 -10.16 -2.78 -2.45
CA VAL A 116 -10.20 -2.12 -3.76
C VAL A 116 -10.90 -3.04 -4.73
N ARG A 117 -11.92 -2.53 -5.41
CA ARG A 117 -12.63 -3.24 -6.49
C ARG A 117 -12.32 -2.59 -7.82
N TYR A 118 -12.17 -3.38 -8.87
CA TYR A 118 -11.80 -2.93 -10.22
C TYR A 118 -12.67 -3.49 -11.34
#